data_AF-A0A0B5AU26-F1
#
_entry.id   AF-A0A0B5AU26-F1
#
_cell.length_a   1.000
_cell.length_b   1.000
_cell.length_c   1.000
_cell.angle_alpha   90.00
_cell.angle_beta   90.00
_cell.angle_gamma   90.00
#
_symmetry.space_group_name_H-M   'P 1'
#
loop_
_entity.id
_entity.type
_entity.pdbx_description
1 polymer ?
#
loop_
_entity_poly.entity_id
_entity_poly.type
_entity_poly.pdbx_seq_one_letter_code
_entity_poly.pdbx_strand_id
1 'polypeptide(L)'
;MKVQMLTKDGCPKCTQLKMFLEMGLGDKYKEDIEVIHKAEKPEKYDELVALHSLQTAPVLICGDEVLMNTDPMKAEEFLRTRLGK
;
A
#
# COMPACT_ATOMS: atom_id res chain seq x y z
N MET A 1 10.04 0.28 10.85
CA MET A 1 8.86 1.05 10.42
C MET A 1 8.18 0.23 9.35
N LYS A 2 6.85 0.08 9.36
CA LYS A 2 6.13 -0.69 8.33
C LYS A 2 5.33 0.24 7.43
N VAL A 3 5.32 -0.05 6.13
CA VAL A 3 4.47 0.63 5.15
C VAL A 3 3.09 -0.02 5.20
N GLN A 4 2.03 0.79 5.26
CA GLN A 4 0.66 0.29 5.26
C GLN A 4 0.09 0.35 3.85
N MET A 5 -0.46 -0.76 3.36
CA MET A 5 -1.08 -0.84 2.04
C MET A 5 -2.60 -1.01 2.17
N LEU A 6 -3.35 0.04 1.82
CA LEU A 6 -4.80 -0.01 1.82
C LEU A 6 -5.31 -0.69 0.56
N THR A 7 -6.22 -1.66 0.72
CA THR A 7 -6.83 -2.39 -0.40
C THR A 7 -8.33 -2.63 -0.17
N LYS A 8 -9.08 -2.93 -1.24
CA LYS A 8 -10.53 -3.19 -1.17
C LYS A 8 -10.95 -4.19 -2.26
N ASP A 9 -12.13 -4.75 -2.12
CA ASP A 9 -12.75 -5.62 -3.13
C ASP A 9 -12.99 -4.88 -4.45
N GLY A 10 -13.00 -5.64 -5.55
CA GLY A 10 -13.29 -5.08 -6.88
C GLY A 10 -12.29 -4.01 -7.34
N CYS A 11 -11.04 -4.09 -6.88
CA CYS A 11 -9.99 -3.12 -7.16
C CYS A 11 -8.88 -3.71 -8.05
N PRO A 12 -8.96 -3.56 -9.39
CA PRO A 12 -7.94 -4.09 -10.31
C PRO A 12 -6.53 -3.58 -10.00
N LYS A 13 -6.41 -2.30 -9.63
CA LYS A 13 -5.12 -1.70 -9.23
C LYS A 13 -4.54 -2.32 -7.97
N CYS A 14 -5.39 -2.74 -7.02
CA CYS A 14 -4.94 -3.41 -5.80
C CYS A 14 -4.34 -4.78 -6.13
N THR A 15 -4.99 -5.54 -7.02
CA THR A 15 -4.47 -6.82 -7.52
C THR A 15 -3.17 -6.62 -8.28
N GLN A 16 -3.11 -5.63 -9.18
CA GLN A 16 -1.90 -5.33 -9.94
C GLN A 16 -0.72 -4.97 -9.03
N LEU A 17 -0.94 -4.12 -8.02
CA LEU A 17 0.10 -3.77 -7.05
C LEU A 17 0.56 -4.99 -6.27
N LYS A 18 -0.37 -5.82 -5.74
CA LYS A 18 -0.01 -7.07 -5.04
C LYS A 18 0.85 -7.98 -5.91
N MET A 19 0.45 -8.24 -7.16
CA MET A 19 1.22 -9.06 -8.10
C MET A 19 2.60 -8.46 -8.40
N PHE A 20 2.70 -7.14 -8.52
CA PHE A 20 3.99 -6.48 -8.72
C PHE A 20 4.91 -6.63 -7.50
N LEU A 21 4.39 -6.50 -6.28
CA LEU A 21 5.16 -6.69 -5.05
C LEU A 21 5.65 -8.16 -4.91
N GLU A 22 4.76 -9.12 -5.20
CA GLU A 22 5.05 -10.55 -5.08
C GLU A 22 6.00 -11.03 -6.18
N MET A 23 5.69 -10.75 -7.44
CA MET A 23 6.41 -11.30 -8.60
C MET A 23 7.45 -10.33 -9.16
N GLY A 24 7.10 -9.05 -9.28
CA GLY A 24 7.97 -8.03 -9.86
C GLY A 24 9.15 -7.66 -8.97
N LEU A 25 8.92 -7.62 -7.64
CA LEU A 25 9.94 -7.33 -6.64
C LEU A 25 10.37 -8.59 -5.86
N GLY A 26 9.87 -9.77 -6.23
CA GLY A 26 10.24 -11.04 -5.62
C GLY A 26 10.04 -11.06 -4.10
N ASP A 27 8.93 -10.51 -3.60
CA ASP A 27 8.61 -10.39 -2.18
C ASP A 27 9.64 -9.60 -1.34
N LYS A 28 10.54 -8.81 -1.96
CA LYS A 28 11.62 -8.04 -1.28
C LYS A 28 11.14 -7.21 -0.07
N TYR A 29 9.91 -6.72 -0.11
CA TYR A 29 9.31 -5.85 0.90
C TYR A 29 8.16 -6.50 1.70
N LYS A 30 7.94 -7.81 1.54
CA LYS A 30 6.78 -8.50 2.12
C LYS A 30 6.64 -8.33 3.63
N GLU A 31 7.75 -8.40 4.36
CA GLU A 31 7.75 -8.29 5.83
C GLU A 31 7.58 -6.85 6.32
N ASP A 32 7.91 -5.89 5.46
CA ASP A 32 7.85 -4.44 5.74
C ASP A 32 6.48 -3.84 5.43
N ILE A 33 5.63 -4.54 4.67
CA ILE A 33 4.32 -4.07 4.26
C ILE A 33 3.23 -4.72 5.10
N GLU A 34 2.43 -3.91 5.80
CA GLU A 34 1.18 -4.35 6.40
C GLU A 34 0.02 -4.11 5.44
N VAL A 35 -0.62 -5.18 4.99
CA VAL A 35 -1.84 -5.07 4.19
C VAL A 35 -3.05 -4.81 5.08
N ILE A 36 -3.81 -3.78 4.73
CA ILE A 36 -5.05 -3.37 5.38
C ILE A 36 -6.17 -3.44 4.35
N HIS A 37 -6.90 -4.55 4.36
CA HIS A 37 -8.02 -4.77 3.45
C HIS A 37 -9.32 -4.26 4.08
N LYS A 38 -10.11 -3.48 3.32
CA LYS A 38 -11.34 -2.84 3.83
C LYS A 38 -12.33 -3.83 4.47
N ALA A 39 -12.57 -4.98 3.84
CA ALA A 39 -13.50 -5.97 4.36
C ALA A 39 -12.98 -6.73 5.60
N GLU A 40 -11.66 -6.83 5.77
CA GLU A 40 -11.04 -7.59 6.86
C GLU A 40 -10.74 -6.73 8.08
N LYS A 41 -10.38 -5.46 7.85
CA LYS A 41 -9.99 -4.47 8.87
C LYS A 41 -10.73 -3.15 8.65
N PRO A 42 -12.07 -3.11 8.69
CA PRO A 42 -12.85 -1.93 8.32
C PRO A 42 -12.53 -0.70 9.19
N GLU A 43 -12.43 -0.88 10.50
CA GLU A 43 -12.14 0.22 11.43
C GLU A 43 -10.78 0.87 11.16
N LYS A 44 -9.72 0.06 11.04
CA LYS A 44 -8.37 0.53 10.73
C LYS A 44 -8.27 1.15 9.34
N TYR A 45 -9.01 0.60 8.37
CA TYR A 45 -9.08 1.16 7.02
C TYR A 45 -9.71 2.55 7.04
N ASP A 46 -10.87 2.70 7.69
CA ASP A 46 -11.60 3.96 7.75
C ASP A 46 -10.85 5.02 8.58
N GLU A 47 -10.12 4.62 9.64
CA GLU A 47 -9.21 5.48 10.39
C GLU A 47 -8.14 6.10 9.47
N LEU A 48 -7.43 5.28 8.70
CA LEU A 48 -6.36 5.74 7.80
C LEU A 48 -6.91 6.56 6.63
N VAL A 49 -8.10 6.22 6.13
CA VAL A 49 -8.81 7.01 5.12
C VAL A 49 -9.12 8.41 5.66
N ALA A 50 -9.64 8.51 6.88
CA ALA A 50 -9.95 9.80 7.51
C ALA A 50 -8.68 10.60 7.80
N LEU A 51 -7.67 9.97 8.41
CA LEU A 51 -6.41 10.60 8.79
C LEU A 51 -5.69 11.25 7.61
N HIS A 52 -5.66 10.57 6.46
CA HIS A 52 -4.95 11.04 5.27
C HIS A 52 -5.87 11.59 4.17
N SER A 53 -7.17 11.76 4.45
CA SER A 53 -8.18 12.26 3.48
C SER A 53 -8.20 11.49 2.15
N LEU A 54 -8.13 10.15 2.22
CA LEU A 54 -8.01 9.28 1.06
C LEU A 54 -9.36 9.03 0.39
N GLN A 55 -9.36 8.93 -0.93
CA GLN A 55 -10.59 8.65 -1.71
C GLN A 55 -10.46 7.39 -2.58
N THR A 56 -9.26 6.82 -2.70
CA THR A 56 -8.95 5.73 -3.62
C THR A 56 -8.16 4.63 -2.95
N ALA A 57 -8.17 3.45 -3.56
CA ALA A 57 -7.27 2.35 -3.26
C ALA A 57 -6.74 1.76 -4.58
N PRO A 58 -5.52 1.18 -4.59
CA PRO A 58 -4.63 1.04 -3.43
C PRO A 58 -3.88 2.32 -3.10
N VAL A 59 -3.37 2.40 -1.87
CA VAL A 59 -2.52 3.48 -1.36
C VAL A 59 -1.42 2.88 -0.49
N LEU A 60 -0.20 3.41 -0.57
CA LEU A 60 0.88 3.10 0.37
C LEU A 60 1.06 4.28 1.34
N ILE A 61 1.20 3.98 2.63
CA ILE A 61 1.36 4.97 3.70
C ILE A 61 2.60 4.63 4.50
N CYS A 62 3.44 5.62 4.79
CA CYS A 62 4.60 5.50 5.67
C CYS A 62 4.70 6.72 6.59
N GLY A 63 4.18 6.60 7.82
CA GLY A 63 3.98 7.77 8.68
C GLY A 63 2.98 8.73 8.05
N ASP A 64 3.35 9.99 7.88
CA ASP A 64 2.50 11.03 7.27
C ASP A 64 2.53 11.03 5.73
N GLU A 65 3.40 10.21 5.13
CA GLU A 65 3.63 10.22 3.68
C GLU A 65 2.78 9.19 2.96
N VAL A 66 2.15 9.63 1.86
CA VAL A 66 1.13 8.87 1.15
C VAL A 66 1.48 8.79 -0.33
N LEU A 67 1.48 7.58 -0.88
CA LEU A 67 1.53 7.33 -2.32
C LEU A 67 0.17 6.82 -2.81
N MET A 68 -0.58 7.71 -3.46
CA MET A 68 -1.87 7.38 -4.09
C MET A 68 -1.72 6.81 -5.51
N ASN A 69 -0.68 7.23 -6.24
CA ASN A 69 -0.37 6.64 -7.53
C ASN A 69 0.63 5.49 -7.36
N THR A 70 0.09 4.27 -7.31
CA THR A 70 0.85 3.04 -7.10
C THR A 70 1.30 2.37 -8.41
N ASP A 71 1.58 3.14 -9.45
CA ASP A 71 2.26 2.62 -10.65
C ASP A 71 3.59 1.94 -10.24
N PRO A 72 4.00 0.83 -10.87
CA PRO A 72 5.11 -0.01 -10.40
C PRO A 72 6.40 0.76 -10.04
N MET A 73 6.86 1.66 -10.92
CA MET A 73 8.07 2.45 -10.68
C MET A 73 7.95 3.35 -9.44
N LYS A 74 6.79 3.97 -9.23
CA LYS A 74 6.55 4.85 -8.09
C LYS A 74 6.41 4.07 -6.79
N ALA A 75 5.75 2.91 -6.84
CA ALA A 75 5.63 2.02 -5.70
C ALA A 75 7.01 1.53 -5.24
N GLU A 76 7.85 1.08 -6.18
CA GLU A 76 9.22 0.65 -5.87
C GLU A 76 10.06 1.80 -5.32
N GLU A 77 10.05 2.97 -5.96
CA GLU A 77 10.79 4.14 -5.49
C GLU A 77 10.37 4.58 -4.09
N PHE A 78 9.07 4.60 -3.81
CA PHE A 78 8.53 4.91 -2.49
C PHE A 78 9.03 3.91 -1.44
N LEU A 79 8.88 2.60 -1.70
CA LEU A 79 9.34 1.56 -0.78
C LEU A 79 10.85 1.63 -0.56
N ARG A 80 11.65 1.77 -1.63
CA ARG A 80 13.10 1.92 -1.58
C ARG A 80 13.52 3.09 -0.68
N THR A 81 12.88 4.25 -0.86
CA THR A 81 13.22 5.49 -0.15
C THR A 81 12.85 5.42 1.33
N ARG A 82 11.69 4.83 1.65
CA ARG A 82 11.18 4.77 3.03
C ARG A 82 11.73 3.62 3.85
N LEU A 83 12.09 2.51 3.21
CA LEU A 83 12.58 1.31 3.88
C LEU A 83 14.11 1.16 3.81
N GLY A 84 14.80 1.97 2.99
CA GLY A 84 16.25 1.99 2.90
C GLY A 84 16.87 0.70 2.35
N LYS A 85 16.16 -0.01 1.47
CA LYS A 85 16.60 -1.27 0.84
C LYS A 85 16.87 -1.12 -0.64
#